data_AF-A0A3N5TTX4-F1
#
_entry.id   AF-A0A3N5TTX4-F1
#
_cell.length_a   1.000
_cell.length_b   1.000
_cell.length_c   1.000
_cell.angle_alpha   90.00
_cell.angle_beta   90.00
_cell.angle_gamma   90.00
#
_symmetry.space_group_name_H-M   'P 1'
#
loop_
_entity.id
_entity.type
_entity.pdbx_description
1 polymer ?
#
loop_
_entity_poly.entity_id
_entity_poly.type
_entity_poly.pdbx_seq_one_letter_code
_entity_poly.pdbx_strand_id
1 'polypeptide(L)'
;MITCRVYQDGTLKVEKPFEARTIKEARDGDQRVWIDVVDPTDDELTKLQAELDLHELAVEDSRNWGQRAKVDFYPQHLFLVAHGIDLDQQGELVDREVHLFAGGGLYVAAIRREPRFDFAKVAARLESAPPCPKRGSASSCT
;
A
#
# COMPACT_ATOMS: atom_id res chain seq x y z
N MET A 1 -12.24 5.73 3.49
CA MET A 1 -11.45 7.00 3.41
C MET A 1 -10.05 6.65 2.91
N ILE A 2 -9.61 7.33 1.85
CA ILE A 2 -8.31 7.07 1.21
C ILE A 2 -7.32 8.20 1.50
N THR A 3 -6.25 7.88 2.23
CA THR A 3 -5.15 8.80 2.53
C THR A 3 -3.95 8.48 1.65
N CYS A 4 -3.29 9.50 1.12
CA CYS A 4 -2.08 9.37 0.31
C CYS A 4 -0.92 10.10 0.95
N ARG A 5 0.21 9.40 1.04
CA ARG A 5 1.50 9.93 1.47
C ARG A 5 2.46 9.90 0.29
N VAL A 6 2.97 11.05 -0.09
CA VAL A 6 3.91 11.18 -1.19
C VAL A 6 5.30 11.41 -0.64
N TYR A 7 6.21 10.52 -1.00
CA TYR A 7 7.60 10.53 -0.57
C TYR A 7 8.50 10.94 -1.73
N GLN A 8 9.56 11.70 -1.42
CA GLN A 8 10.63 12.02 -2.35
C GLN A 8 11.97 11.87 -1.62
N ASP A 9 12.88 11.09 -2.21
CA ASP A 9 14.16 10.74 -1.59
C ASP A 9 13.99 10.23 -0.14
N GLY A 10 12.99 9.37 0.10
CA GLY A 10 12.68 8.79 1.42
C GLY A 10 11.99 9.71 2.42
N THR A 11 11.80 11.00 2.11
CA THR A 11 11.15 11.97 3.00
C THR A 11 9.69 12.20 2.60
N LEU A 12 8.78 12.19 3.58
CA LEU A 12 7.38 12.58 3.37
C LEU A 12 7.30 14.06 2.94
N LYS A 13 6.71 14.33 1.77
CA LYS A 13 6.53 15.70 1.25
C LYS A 13 5.12 16.20 1.45
N VAL A 14 4.13 15.34 1.25
CA VAL A 14 2.72 15.69 1.41
C VAL A 14 1.92 14.49 1.87
N GLU A 15 1.01 14.74 2.80
CA GLU A 15 -0.09 13.84 3.14
C GLU A 15 -1.40 14.53 2.71
N LYS A 16 -2.18 13.86 1.86
CA LYS A 16 -3.42 14.40 1.28
C LYS A 16 -4.43 13.29 0.98
N PRO A 17 -5.72 13.58 0.81
CA PRO A 17 -6.67 12.61 0.26
C PRO A 17 -6.26 12.11 -1.13
N PHE A 18 -6.64 10.89 -1.50
CA PHE A 18 -6.34 10.35 -2.82
C PHE A 18 -7.12 11.07 -3.94
N GLU A 19 -6.37 11.58 -4.90
CA GLU A 19 -6.87 12.16 -6.15
C GLU A 19 -6.33 11.39 -7.34
N ALA A 20 -7.12 11.26 -8.41
CA ALA A 20 -6.76 10.57 -9.66
C ALA A 20 -5.36 10.97 -10.19
N ARG A 21 -5.09 12.28 -10.19
CA ARG A 21 -3.82 12.84 -10.67
C ARG A 21 -2.59 12.48 -9.83
N THR A 22 -2.76 11.99 -8.59
CA THR A 22 -1.65 11.78 -7.64
C THR A 22 -0.57 10.86 -8.19
N ILE A 23 -0.96 9.79 -8.88
CA ILE A 23 -0.03 8.81 -9.45
C ILE A 23 0.74 9.40 -10.63
N LYS A 24 0.06 10.17 -11.47
CA LYS A 24 0.68 10.84 -12.61
C LYS A 24 1.68 11.91 -12.15
N GLU A 25 1.28 12.77 -11.22
CA GLU A 25 2.14 13.79 -10.61
C GLU A 25 3.37 13.16 -9.96
N ALA A 26 3.18 12.07 -9.21
CA ALA A 26 4.28 11.38 -8.55
C ALA A 26 5.27 10.75 -9.54
N ARG A 27 4.77 10.23 -10.67
CA ARG A 27 5.61 9.69 -11.74
C ARG A 27 6.49 10.78 -12.37
N ASP A 28 5.90 11.93 -12.66
CA ASP A 28 6.59 13.05 -13.30
C ASP A 28 7.63 13.71 -12.34
N GLY A 29 7.41 13.60 -11.02
CA GLY A 29 8.27 14.19 -9.99
C GLY A 29 9.34 13.28 -9.38
N ASP A 30 9.53 12.05 -9.90
CA ASP A 30 10.33 10.98 -9.27
C ASP A 30 9.99 10.77 -7.78
N GLN A 31 8.70 10.73 -7.49
CA GLN A 31 8.16 10.52 -6.15
C GLN A 31 7.62 9.10 -6.01
N ARG A 32 7.30 8.71 -4.77
CA ARG A 32 6.68 7.43 -4.42
C ARG A 32 5.43 7.65 -3.61
N VAL A 33 4.38 6.89 -3.87
CA VAL A 33 3.07 7.11 -3.24
C VAL A 33 2.72 5.91 -2.37
N TRP A 34 2.44 6.16 -1.10
CA TRP A 34 1.76 5.19 -0.25
C TRP A 34 0.30 5.60 -0.12
N ILE A 35 -0.59 4.76 -0.64
CA ILE A 35 -2.04 4.89 -0.54
C ILE A 35 -2.50 4.00 0.61
N ASP A 36 -3.14 4.58 1.61
CA ASP A 36 -3.71 3.87 2.76
C ASP A 36 -5.22 3.97 2.69
N VAL A 37 -5.86 2.81 2.53
CA VAL A 37 -7.28 2.66 2.27
C VAL A 37 -7.88 1.93 3.47
N VAL A 38 -8.67 2.65 4.27
CA VAL A 38 -9.32 2.09 5.46
C VAL A 38 -10.81 1.96 5.21
N ASP A 39 -11.31 0.74 5.43
CA ASP A 39 -12.71 0.33 5.27
C ASP A 39 -13.31 0.87 3.96
N PRO A 40 -12.77 0.45 2.80
CA PRO A 40 -13.18 1.02 1.53
C PRO A 40 -14.62 0.71 1.19
N THR A 41 -15.27 1.66 0.51
CA THR A 41 -16.51 1.38 -0.23
C THR A 41 -16.21 0.73 -1.58
N ASP A 42 -17.21 0.08 -2.18
CA ASP A 42 -17.09 -0.48 -3.54
C ASP A 42 -16.74 0.59 -4.59
N ASP A 43 -17.24 1.81 -4.41
CA ASP A 43 -16.92 2.95 -5.27
C ASP A 43 -15.44 3.37 -5.11
N GLU A 44 -14.92 3.37 -3.88
CA GLU A 44 -13.51 3.65 -3.60
C GLU A 44 -12.60 2.59 -4.24
N LEU A 45 -12.97 1.30 -4.16
CA LEU A 45 -12.24 0.20 -4.81
C LEU A 45 -12.28 0.31 -6.33
N THR A 46 -13.45 0.61 -6.90
CA THR A 46 -13.63 0.78 -8.36
C THR A 46 -12.81 1.97 -8.87
N LYS A 47 -12.76 3.06 -8.10
CA LYS A 47 -11.91 4.21 -8.41
C LYS A 47 -10.42 3.82 -8.38
N LEU A 48 -9.97 3.11 -7.34
CA LEU A 48 -8.59 2.64 -7.27
C LEU A 48 -8.23 1.71 -8.42
N GLN A 49 -9.14 0.82 -8.81
CA GLN A 49 -8.98 -0.07 -9.95
C GLN A 49 -8.68 0.72 -11.23
N ALA A 50 -9.49 1.72 -11.53
CA ALA A 50 -9.33 2.53 -12.73
C ALA A 50 -8.05 3.38 -12.72
N GLU A 51 -7.70 3.98 -11.58
CA GLU A 51 -6.56 4.90 -11.48
C GLU A 51 -5.21 4.19 -11.41
N LEU A 52 -5.17 2.96 -10.87
CA LEU A 52 -3.94 2.19 -10.70
C LEU A 52 -3.79 1.06 -11.74
N ASP A 53 -4.76 0.90 -12.64
CA ASP A 53 -4.85 -0.19 -13.62
C ASP A 53 -4.75 -1.57 -12.93
N LEU A 54 -5.55 -1.76 -11.88
CA LEU A 54 -5.54 -2.99 -11.09
C LEU A 54 -6.31 -4.10 -11.80
N HIS A 55 -5.77 -5.32 -11.72
CA HIS A 55 -6.43 -6.49 -12.26
C HIS A 55 -7.76 -6.76 -11.55
N GLU A 56 -8.81 -7.07 -12.32
CA GLU A 56 -10.18 -7.26 -11.82
C GLU A 56 -10.26 -8.30 -10.70
N LEU A 57 -9.65 -9.48 -10.89
CA LEU A 57 -9.63 -10.55 -9.88
C LEU A 57 -8.99 -10.11 -8.56
N ALA A 58 -7.95 -9.28 -8.59
CA ALA A 58 -7.30 -8.81 -7.37
C ALA A 58 -8.18 -7.78 -6.62
N VAL A 59 -8.95 -6.99 -7.36
CA VAL A 59 -9.93 -6.05 -6.79
C VAL A 59 -11.13 -6.80 -6.23
N GLU A 60 -11.61 -7.83 -6.92
CA GLU A 60 -12.65 -8.74 -6.41
C GLU A 60 -12.21 -9.41 -5.10
N ASP A 61 -10.98 -9.91 -5.04
CA ASP A 61 -10.39 -10.44 -3.82
C ASP A 61 -10.29 -9.38 -2.73
N SER A 62 -10.21 -8.09 -3.07
CA SER A 62 -10.19 -7.00 -2.09
C SER A 62 -11.54 -6.54 -1.60
N ARG A 63 -12.63 -7.02 -2.22
CA ARG A 63 -14.00 -6.88 -1.70
C ARG A 63 -14.30 -7.96 -0.65
N ASN A 64 -13.70 -9.13 -0.82
CA ASN A 64 -13.94 -10.29 0.02
C ASN A 64 -12.80 -10.48 1.02
N TRP A 65 -13.12 -10.68 2.28
CA TRP A 65 -12.12 -10.86 3.32
C TRP A 65 -12.12 -12.29 3.87
N GLY A 66 -11.13 -12.63 4.69
CA GLY A 66 -10.83 -14.00 5.08
C GLY A 66 -10.12 -14.74 3.95
N GLN A 67 -9.41 -14.01 3.10
CA GLN A 67 -8.60 -14.59 2.04
C GLN A 67 -7.46 -15.39 2.66
N ARG A 68 -6.92 -16.34 1.90
CA ARG A 68 -5.66 -16.99 2.30
C ARG A 68 -4.51 -16.06 1.95
N ALA A 69 -3.50 -16.01 2.83
CA ALA A 69 -2.25 -15.32 2.52
C ALA A 69 -1.67 -15.83 1.20
N LYS A 70 -1.38 -14.91 0.28
CA LYS A 70 -0.94 -15.23 -1.08
C LYS A 70 -0.21 -14.06 -1.73
N VAL A 71 0.54 -14.34 -2.78
CA VAL A 71 1.16 -13.34 -3.65
C VAL A 71 0.86 -13.69 -5.09
N ASP A 72 0.24 -12.75 -5.81
CA ASP A 72 -0.09 -12.86 -7.22
C ASP A 72 0.65 -11.77 -8.01
N PHE A 73 1.24 -12.16 -9.15
CA PHE A 73 1.97 -11.23 -10.02
C PHE A 73 1.14 -10.92 -11.27
N TYR A 74 0.85 -9.64 -11.47
CA TYR A 74 0.20 -9.12 -12.66
C TYR A 74 1.20 -8.27 -13.46
N PRO A 75 0.97 -8.03 -14.76
CA PRO A 75 1.93 -7.28 -15.58
C PRO A 75 2.20 -5.86 -15.07
N GLN A 76 1.20 -5.21 -14.45
CA GLN A 76 1.28 -3.83 -13.98
C GLN A 76 1.59 -3.72 -12.47
N HIS A 77 1.26 -4.75 -11.68
CA HIS A 77 1.39 -4.70 -10.23
C HIS A 77 1.55 -6.08 -9.60
N LEU A 78 2.03 -6.10 -8.36
CA LEU A 78 1.94 -7.24 -7.46
C LEU A 78 0.70 -7.08 -6.59
N PHE A 79 0.05 -8.19 -6.26
CA PHE A 79 -1.01 -8.28 -5.26
C PHE A 79 -0.57 -9.23 -4.14
N LEU A 80 -0.71 -8.82 -2.88
CA LEU A 80 -0.34 -9.60 -1.70
C LEU A 80 -1.46 -9.54 -0.67
N VAL A 81 -1.89 -10.69 -0.19
CA VAL A 81 -2.72 -10.83 1.01
C VAL A 81 -1.81 -11.27 2.14
N ALA A 82 -1.78 -10.51 3.24
CA ALA A 82 -1.00 -10.82 4.42
C ALA A 82 -1.84 -10.74 5.69
N HIS A 83 -1.47 -11.57 6.66
CA HIS A 83 -2.11 -11.67 7.97
C HIS A 83 -1.12 -11.33 9.07
N GLY A 84 -1.60 -10.66 10.11
CA GLY A 84 -0.88 -10.36 11.33
C GLY A 84 -1.69 -10.85 12.50
N ILE A 85 -1.16 -11.85 13.20
CA ILE A 85 -1.81 -12.43 14.37
C ILE A 85 -1.23 -11.76 15.62
N ASP A 86 -2.11 -11.25 16.48
CA ASP A 86 -1.75 -10.66 17.77
C ASP A 86 -2.80 -10.99 18.83
N LEU A 87 -2.54 -10.63 20.08
CA LEU A 87 -3.53 -10.67 21.16
C LEU A 87 -4.13 -9.28 21.38
N ASP A 88 -5.43 -9.19 21.61
CA ASP A 88 -6.05 -7.95 22.06
C ASP A 88 -5.82 -7.67 23.56
N GLN A 89 -6.45 -6.60 24.08
CA GLN A 89 -6.31 -6.20 25.49
C GLN A 89 -6.91 -7.22 26.46
N GLN A 90 -7.77 -8.11 25.97
CA GLN A 90 -8.45 -9.16 26.72
C GLN A 90 -7.69 -10.50 26.62
N GLY A 91 -6.65 -10.58 25.77
CA GLY A 91 -5.88 -11.79 25.53
C GLY A 91 -6.50 -12.71 24.49
N GLU A 92 -7.45 -12.22 23.69
CA GLU A 92 -8.06 -12.98 22.59
C GLU A 92 -7.23 -12.85 21.31
N LEU A 93 -7.18 -13.92 20.52
CA LEU A 93 -6.48 -13.92 19.23
C LEU A 93 -7.21 -13.04 18.21
N VAL A 94 -6.48 -12.08 17.65
CA VAL A 94 -6.95 -11.19 16.60
C VAL A 94 -6.13 -11.41 15.34
N ASP A 95 -6.83 -11.72 14.25
CA ASP A 95 -6.26 -11.75 12.90
C ASP A 95 -6.49 -10.42 12.19
N ARG A 96 -5.40 -9.78 11.76
CA ARG A 96 -5.41 -8.54 10.98
C ARG A 96 -5.02 -8.85 9.55
N GLU A 97 -5.97 -8.72 8.64
CA GLU A 97 -5.77 -8.93 7.21
C GLU A 97 -5.45 -7.60 6.51
N VAL A 98 -4.49 -7.63 5.58
CA VAL A 98 -4.15 -6.50 4.72
C VAL A 98 -3.92 -6.96 3.29
N HIS A 99 -4.50 -6.23 2.36
CA HIS A 99 -4.29 -6.44 0.93
C HIS A 99 -3.38 -5.34 0.40
N LEU A 100 -2.31 -5.71 -0.28
CA LEU A 100 -1.28 -4.83 -0.78
C LEU A 100 -1.21 -4.91 -2.30
N PHE A 101 -1.33 -3.76 -2.96
CA PHE A 101 -1.01 -3.58 -4.37
C PHE A 101 0.28 -2.79 -4.50
N ALA A 102 1.25 -3.28 -5.27
CA ALA A 102 2.50 -2.59 -5.50
C ALA A 102 2.81 -2.52 -7.00
N GLY A 103 2.83 -1.32 -7.58
CA GLY A 103 2.96 -1.12 -9.02
C GLY A 103 4.21 -0.35 -9.42
N GLY A 104 4.99 -0.90 -10.35
CA GLY A 104 6.09 -0.24 -11.05
C GLY A 104 7.19 0.39 -10.17
N GLY A 105 7.25 0.01 -8.88
CA GLY A 105 8.07 0.70 -7.89
C GLY A 105 7.66 2.15 -7.63
N LEU A 106 6.48 2.58 -8.08
CA LEU A 106 5.94 3.94 -7.98
C LEU A 106 4.99 4.08 -6.77
N TYR A 107 4.14 3.08 -6.55
CA TYR A 107 3.15 3.12 -5.48
C TYR A 107 3.06 1.82 -4.69
N VAL A 108 2.58 1.95 -3.45
CA VAL A 108 2.03 0.86 -2.65
C VAL A 108 0.65 1.30 -2.17
N ALA A 109 -0.39 0.56 -2.51
CA ALA A 109 -1.74 0.75 -1.98
C ALA A 109 -2.05 -0.36 -0.98
N ALA A 110 -2.43 0.03 0.22
CA ALA A 110 -2.75 -0.89 1.31
C ALA A 110 -4.21 -0.75 1.69
N ILE A 111 -4.95 -1.84 1.54
CA ILE A 111 -6.36 -1.93 1.86
C ILE A 111 -6.52 -2.72 3.16
N ARG A 112 -7.21 -2.10 4.13
CA ARG A 112 -7.33 -2.60 5.50
C ARG A 112 -8.74 -2.38 6.02
N ARG A 113 -9.20 -3.30 6.87
CA ARG A 113 -10.43 -3.15 7.65
C ARG A 113 -10.15 -3.37 9.13
N GLU A 114 -11.07 -2.95 9.99
CA GLU A 114 -11.01 -3.36 11.39
C GLU A 114 -11.23 -4.89 11.53
N PRO A 115 -10.44 -5.59 12.37
CA PRO A 115 -9.28 -5.11 13.12
C PRO A 115 -8.06 -4.86 12.21
N ARG A 116 -7.49 -3.63 12.24
CA ARG A 116 -6.45 -3.21 11.28
C ARG A 116 -5.05 -3.12 11.86
N PHE A 117 -4.03 -3.21 11.02
CA PHE A 117 -2.64 -2.91 11.41
C PHE A 117 -2.47 -1.44 11.83
N ASP A 118 -1.64 -1.19 12.84
CA ASP A 118 -1.17 0.18 13.10
C ASP A 118 0.00 0.53 12.18
N PHE A 119 -0.30 1.33 11.16
CA PHE A 119 0.67 1.81 10.18
C PHE A 119 1.47 3.03 10.64
N ALA A 120 1.17 3.62 11.81
CA ALA A 120 1.96 4.72 12.35
C ALA A 120 3.43 4.29 12.57
N LYS A 121 3.65 3.06 13.06
CA LYS A 121 5.01 2.50 13.21
C LYS A 121 5.73 2.33 11.88
N VAL A 122 5.00 1.94 10.83
CA VAL A 122 5.57 1.78 9.48
C VAL A 122 5.94 3.13 8.90
N ALA A 123 5.07 4.14 9.04
CA ALA A 123 5.35 5.52 8.63
C ALA A 123 6.58 6.09 9.35
N ALA A 124 6.63 5.98 10.68
CA ALA A 124 7.77 6.42 11.47
C ALA A 124 9.09 5.74 11.05
N ARG A 125 9.04 4.44 10.70
CA ARG A 125 10.20 3.71 10.19
C ARG A 125 10.63 4.21 8.81
N LEU A 126 9.70 4.54 7.92
CA LEU A 126 10.03 5.10 6.60
C LEU A 126 10.69 6.48 6.72
N GLU A 127 10.22 7.30 7.66
CA GLU A 127 10.73 8.66 7.88
C GLU A 127 12.08 8.69 8.62
N SER A 128 12.36 7.67 9.44
CA SER A 128 13.65 7.54 10.15
C SER A 128 14.70 6.74 9.37
N ALA A 129 14.31 6.06 8.29
CA ALA A 129 15.24 5.33 7.45
C ALA A 129 16.13 6.30 6.65
N PRO A 130 17.44 6.01 6.49
CA PRO A 130 18.27 6.77 5.58
C PRO A 130 17.67 6.73 4.16
N PRO A 131 17.78 7.81 3.37
CA PRO A 131 17.24 7.85 2.02
C PRO A 131 17.77 6.64 1.24
N CYS A 132 16.85 5.89 0.63
CA CYS A 132 17.22 4.76 -0.21
C CYS A 132 18.21 5.27 -1.27
N PRO A 133 19.39 4.64 -1.45
CA PRO A 133 20.31 5.01 -2.51
C PRO A 133 19.52 5.08 -3.82
N LYS A 134 19.66 6.19 -4.56
CA LYS A 134 19.08 6.28 -5.91
C LYS A 134 19.54 5.04 -6.67
N ARG A 135 18.61 4.39 -7.38
CA ARG A 135 18.88 3.15 -8.12
C ARG A 135 19.90 3.46 -9.23
N GLY A 136 21.16 3.45 -8.87
CA GLY A 136 22.34 3.57 -9.71
C GLY A 136 23.08 2.25 -9.66
N SER A 137 23.29 1.67 -10.85
CA SER A 137 24.18 0.54 -11.18
C SER A 137 24.52 -0.43 -10.04
N ALA A 138 24.04 -1.67 -10.19
CA ALA A 138 24.49 -2.85 -9.46
C ALA A 138 25.94 -2.72 -8.96
N SER A 139 26.11 -2.50 -7.68
CA SER A 139 27.38 -2.60 -6.98
C SER A 139 27.08 -3.48 -5.78
N SER A 140 27.62 -4.70 -5.82
CA SER A 140 27.35 -5.75 -4.87
C SER A 140 27.69 -5.31 -3.45
N CYS A 141 26.75 -5.47 -2.52
CA CYS A 141 27.09 -5.53 -1.10
C CYS A 141 27.72 -6.91 -0.84
N THR A 142 29.04 -6.93 -0.64
CA THR A 142 29.74 -8.00 0.10
C THR A 142 29.90 -7.55 1.53
#